data_AF-A0A4R3HTL5-F1
#
_entry.id   AF-A0A4R3HTL5-F1
#
_cell.length_a   1.000
_cell.length_b   1.000
_cell.length_c   1.000
_cell.angle_alpha   90.00
_cell.angle_beta   90.00
_cell.angle_gamma   90.00
#
_symmetry.space_group_name_H-M   'P 1'
#
loop_
_entity.id
_entity.type
_entity.pdbx_description
1 polymer ?
#
loop_
_entity_poly.entity_id
_entity_poly.type
_entity_poly.pdbx_seq_one_letter_code
_entity_poly.pdbx_strand_id
1 'polypeptide(L)'
;MNLIRMGIYAVIAAAVVAVLAAITHGIYTHGYNAADAKWLKRETERKDIELASIQEELQAQEILKGQYEHEKQLLKKGHADEIAKSRALSAAAPRLRISAEICGELAVEAEADRAGGSNGGDPRTRLVPERVDQDFRALELKIEHVFAGCRVAQGHLQQNGMAP
;
A
#
# COMPACT_ATOMS: atom_id res chain seq x y z
N MET A 1 72.58 56.41 35.83
CA MET A 1 71.32 56.86 35.18
C MET A 1 70.74 55.86 34.16
N ASN A 2 71.54 55.01 33.51
CA ASN A 2 71.05 54.09 32.47
C ASN A 2 70.33 52.82 32.99
N LEU A 3 70.71 52.29 34.16
CA LEU A 3 70.05 51.10 34.74
C LEU A 3 68.59 51.35 35.16
N ILE A 4 68.29 52.53 35.70
CA ILE A 4 66.93 52.89 36.13
C ILE A 4 66.00 53.01 34.91
N ARG A 5 66.50 53.57 33.80
CA ARG A 5 65.76 53.64 32.53
C ARG A 5 65.52 52.24 31.95
N MET A 6 66.51 51.35 31.96
CA MET A 6 66.35 49.96 31.48
C MET A 6 65.32 49.18 32.30
N GLY A 7 65.28 49.36 33.62
CA GLY A 7 64.26 48.76 34.48
C GLY A 7 62.84 49.25 34.17
N ILE A 8 62.67 50.55 33.92
CA ILE A 8 61.37 51.13 33.53
C ILE A 8 60.91 50.59 32.17
N TYR A 9 61.79 50.49 31.18
CA TYR A 9 61.44 49.92 29.87
C TYR A 9 61.07 48.44 29.96
N ALA A 10 61.75 47.66 30.81
CA ALA A 10 61.43 46.25 31.03
C ALA A 10 60.04 46.07 31.66
N VAL A 11 59.67 46.91 32.64
CA VAL A 11 58.34 46.89 33.26
C VAL A 11 57.25 47.30 32.27
N ILE A 12 57.49 48.35 31.47
CA ILE A 12 56.55 48.79 30.43
C ILE A 12 56.38 47.68 29.38
N ALA A 13 57.46 47.05 28.92
CA ALA A 13 57.40 45.96 27.96
C ALA A 13 56.62 44.75 28.51
N ALA A 14 56.86 44.37 29.76
CA ALA A 14 56.12 43.28 30.42
C ALA A 14 54.62 43.60 30.55
N ALA A 15 54.27 44.85 30.90
CA ALA A 15 52.87 45.28 30.99
C ALA A 15 52.17 45.24 29.63
N VAL A 16 52.84 45.70 28.56
CA VAL A 16 52.29 45.64 27.20
C VAL A 16 52.06 44.19 26.75
N VAL A 17 53.02 43.29 27.01
CA VAL A 17 52.88 41.87 26.68
C VAL A 17 51.73 41.22 27.46
N ALA A 18 51.58 41.54 28.74
CA ALA A 18 50.49 41.01 29.56
C ALA A 18 49.11 41.48 29.06
N VAL A 19 48.98 42.75 28.66
CA VAL A 19 47.73 43.29 28.10
C VAL A 19 47.39 42.60 26.76
N LEU A 20 48.37 42.42 25.88
CA LEU A 20 48.16 41.73 24.60
C LEU A 20 47.77 40.26 24.81
N ALA A 21 48.39 39.57 25.77
CA ALA A 21 48.03 38.19 26.13
C ALA A 21 46.59 38.09 26.67
N ALA A 22 46.16 39.03 27.51
CA ALA A 22 44.79 39.07 28.02
C ALA A 22 43.75 39.34 26.91
N ILE A 23 44.04 40.27 26.00
CA ILE A 23 43.15 40.58 24.86
C ILE A 23 43.01 39.38 23.93
N THR A 24 44.12 38.75 23.55
CA THR A 24 44.11 37.57 22.67
C THR A 24 43.38 36.39 23.31
N HIS A 25 43.56 36.16 24.61
CA HIS A 25 42.86 35.10 25.34
C HIS A 25 41.34 35.37 25.45
N GLY A 26 40.94 36.62 25.70
CA GLY A 26 39.52 37.01 25.72
C GLY A 26 38.84 36.86 24.36
N ILE A 27 39.52 37.25 23.27
CA ILE A 27 39.00 37.07 21.90
C ILE A 27 38.84 35.59 21.57
N TYR A 28 39.83 34.76 21.92
CA TYR A 28 39.78 33.32 21.64
C TYR A 28 38.65 32.63 22.40
N THR A 29 38.54 32.86 23.71
CA THR A 29 37.55 32.16 24.55
C THR A 29 36.13 32.65 24.30
N HIS A 30 35.89 33.97 24.26
CA HIS A 30 34.54 34.50 24.03
C HIS A 30 34.10 34.43 22.57
N GLY A 31 35.02 34.59 21.62
CA GLY A 31 34.71 34.50 20.18
C GLY A 31 34.36 33.07 19.75
N TYR A 32 35.12 32.08 20.22
CA TYR A 32 34.88 30.66 19.93
C TYR A 32 33.54 30.19 20.53
N ASN A 33 33.29 30.49 21.81
CA ASN A 33 32.04 30.12 22.47
C ASN A 33 30.81 30.80 21.84
N ALA A 34 30.93 32.06 21.39
CA ALA A 34 29.85 32.76 20.72
C ALA A 34 29.58 32.21 19.30
N ALA A 35 30.61 31.76 18.59
CA ALA A 35 30.48 31.11 17.29
C ALA A 35 29.79 29.75 17.43
N ASP A 36 30.21 28.95 18.41
CA ASP A 36 29.62 27.64 18.71
C ASP A 36 28.16 27.76 19.16
N ALA A 37 27.83 28.73 20.02
CA ALA A 37 26.46 28.98 20.44
C ALA A 37 25.55 29.38 19.25
N LYS A 38 26.06 30.20 18.33
CA LYS A 38 25.33 30.58 17.09
C LYS A 38 25.18 29.40 16.12
N TRP A 39 26.16 28.50 16.08
CA TRP A 39 26.07 27.28 15.28
C TRP A 39 25.03 26.33 15.89
N LEU A 40 25.12 26.06 17.19
CA LEU A 40 24.20 25.19 17.91
C LEU A 40 22.75 25.67 17.78
N LYS A 41 22.50 26.99 17.93
CA LYS A 41 21.16 27.57 17.75
C LYS A 41 20.61 27.35 16.33
N ARG A 42 21.45 27.53 15.31
CA ARG A 42 21.05 27.30 13.91
C ARG A 42 20.79 25.82 13.64
N GLU A 43 21.58 24.94 14.26
CA GLU A 43 21.43 23.50 14.13
C GLU A 43 20.14 23.00 14.80
N THR A 44 19.80 23.53 15.98
CA THR A 44 18.52 23.23 16.63
C THR A 44 17.33 23.74 15.83
N GLU A 45 17.40 24.98 15.32
CA GLU A 45 16.34 25.54 14.47
C GLU A 45 16.13 24.71 13.19
N ARG A 46 17.20 24.22 12.55
CA ARG A 46 17.10 23.33 11.39
C ARG A 46 16.41 22.02 11.75
N LYS A 47 16.83 21.38 12.85
CA LYS A 47 16.23 20.12 13.30
C LYS A 47 14.76 20.27 13.67
N ASP A 48 14.39 21.38 14.31
CA ASP A 48 12.99 21.65 14.66
C ASP A 48 12.13 21.82 13.41
N ILE A 49 12.66 22.48 12.37
CA ILE A 49 11.98 22.62 11.07
C ILE A 49 11.86 21.25 10.38
N GLU A 50 12.93 20.46 10.33
CA GLU A 50 12.92 19.11 9.72
C GLU A 50 11.94 18.17 10.45
N LEU A 51 11.92 18.21 11.78
CA LEU A 51 10.98 17.42 12.58
C LEU A 51 9.53 17.84 12.33
N ALA A 52 9.27 19.15 12.23
CA ALA A 52 7.94 19.65 11.90
C ALA A 52 7.48 19.17 10.51
N SER A 53 8.35 19.21 9.49
CA SER A 53 8.01 18.72 8.15
C SER A 53 7.77 17.21 8.13
N ILE A 54 8.58 16.43 8.85
CA ILE A 54 8.39 14.97 8.96
C ILE A 54 7.06 14.66 9.64
N GLN A 55 6.71 15.40 10.69
CA GLN A 55 5.46 15.18 11.41
C GLN A 55 4.24 15.49 10.54
N GLU A 56 4.30 16.55 9.73
CA GLU A 56 3.25 16.88 8.75
C GLU A 56 3.10 15.77 7.70
N GLU A 57 4.22 15.28 7.15
CA GLU A 57 4.20 14.15 6.20
C GLU A 57 3.62 12.88 6.81
N LEU A 58 3.95 12.56 8.07
CA LEU A 58 3.41 11.40 8.77
C LEU A 58 1.90 11.51 8.96
N GLN A 59 1.39 12.68 9.35
CA GLN A 59 -0.05 12.91 9.48
C GLN A 59 -0.77 12.76 8.13
N ALA A 60 -0.20 13.32 7.06
CA ALA A 60 -0.75 13.16 5.71
C ALA A 60 -0.76 11.69 5.28
N GLN A 61 0.30 10.93 5.58
CA GLN A 61 0.35 9.49 5.29
C GLN A 61 -0.67 8.68 6.10
N GLU A 62 -0.93 9.03 7.36
CA GLU A 62 -1.95 8.36 8.17
C GLU A 62 -3.36 8.55 7.59
N ILE A 63 -3.69 9.76 7.12
CA ILE A 63 -4.95 10.05 6.46
C ILE A 63 -5.09 9.21 5.19
N LEU A 64 -4.05 9.18 4.34
CA LEU A 64 -4.03 8.39 3.11
C LEU A 64 -4.16 6.88 3.39
N LYS A 65 -3.51 6.37 4.44
CA LYS A 65 -3.66 4.98 4.86
C LYS A 65 -5.10 4.68 5.26
N GLY A 66 -5.74 5.56 6.03
CA GLY A 66 -7.14 5.41 6.42
C GLY A 66 -8.08 5.37 5.22
N GLN A 67 -7.87 6.26 4.23
CA GLN A 67 -8.63 6.27 2.97
C GLN A 67 -8.44 4.96 2.19
N TYR A 68 -7.19 4.52 2.03
CA TYR A 68 -6.87 3.28 1.33
C TYR A 68 -7.49 2.04 2.00
N GLU A 69 -7.46 1.97 3.33
CA GLU A 69 -8.09 0.87 4.07
C GLU A 69 -9.61 0.85 3.89
N HIS A 70 -10.24 2.02 3.91
CA HIS A 70 -11.68 2.14 3.66
C HIS A 70 -12.04 1.68 2.24
N GLU A 71 -11.33 2.17 1.22
CA GLU A 71 -11.53 1.76 -0.18
C GLU A 71 -11.30 0.26 -0.37
N LYS A 72 -10.25 -0.29 0.24
CA LYS A 72 -9.98 -1.73 0.21
C LYS A 72 -11.13 -2.54 0.80
N GLN A 73 -11.78 -2.06 1.86
CA GLN A 73 -12.95 -2.72 2.43
C GLN A 73 -14.15 -2.66 1.47
N LEU A 74 -14.39 -1.52 0.83
CA LEU A 74 -15.45 -1.36 -0.17
C LEU A 74 -15.24 -2.29 -1.37
N LEU A 75 -14.02 -2.35 -1.91
CA LEU A 75 -13.67 -3.25 -3.02
C LEU A 75 -13.84 -4.72 -2.64
N LYS A 76 -13.41 -5.11 -1.43
CA LYS A 76 -13.60 -6.49 -0.92
C LYS A 76 -15.07 -6.84 -0.80
N LYS A 77 -15.88 -5.91 -0.28
CA LYS A 77 -17.33 -6.10 -0.15
C LYS A 77 -17.99 -6.25 -1.52
N GLY A 78 -17.72 -5.33 -2.45
CA GLY A 78 -18.25 -5.39 -3.81
C GLY A 78 -17.86 -6.67 -4.55
N HIS A 79 -16.61 -7.13 -4.37
CA HIS A 79 -16.19 -8.42 -4.90
C HIS A 79 -16.98 -9.58 -4.27
N ALA A 80 -17.11 -9.63 -2.94
CA ALA A 80 -17.87 -10.68 -2.26
C ALA A 80 -19.34 -10.72 -2.71
N ASP A 81 -19.96 -9.55 -2.90
CA ASP A 81 -21.35 -9.42 -3.35
C ASP A 81 -21.52 -9.96 -4.79
N GLU A 82 -20.60 -9.63 -5.71
CA GLU A 82 -20.59 -10.18 -7.08
C GLU A 82 -20.43 -11.70 -7.09
N ILE A 83 -19.54 -12.25 -6.26
CA ILE A 83 -19.38 -13.71 -6.15
C ILE A 83 -20.61 -14.39 -5.56
N ALA A 84 -21.23 -13.78 -4.55
CA ALA A 84 -22.46 -14.31 -3.96
C ALA A 84 -23.57 -14.36 -5.01
N LYS A 85 -23.68 -13.32 -5.85
CA LYS A 85 -24.61 -13.28 -6.98
C LYS A 85 -24.31 -14.39 -8.00
N SER A 86 -23.07 -14.55 -8.43
CA SER A 86 -22.70 -15.61 -9.38
C SER A 86 -22.97 -17.01 -8.81
N ARG A 87 -22.69 -17.24 -7.52
CA ARG A 87 -23.03 -18.51 -6.84
C ARG A 87 -24.53 -18.77 -6.80
N ALA A 88 -25.34 -17.75 -6.52
CA ALA A 88 -26.80 -17.89 -6.52
C ALA A 88 -27.33 -18.23 -7.92
N LEU A 89 -26.79 -17.58 -8.96
CA LEU A 89 -27.15 -17.86 -10.36
C LEU A 89 -26.75 -19.27 -10.77
N SER A 90 -25.51 -19.68 -10.51
CA SER A 90 -25.06 -21.05 -10.82
C SER A 90 -25.87 -22.09 -10.04
N ALA A 91 -26.23 -21.85 -8.78
CA ALA A 91 -27.06 -22.77 -8.00
C ALA A 91 -28.49 -22.91 -8.55
N ALA A 92 -29.07 -21.83 -9.09
CA ALA A 92 -30.38 -21.86 -9.73
C ALA A 92 -30.35 -22.44 -11.16
N ALA A 93 -29.18 -22.55 -11.78
CA ALA A 93 -29.05 -23.02 -13.15
C ALA A 93 -29.37 -24.52 -13.27
N PRO A 94 -30.17 -24.93 -14.28
CA PRO A 94 -30.45 -26.34 -14.54
C PRO A 94 -29.16 -27.09 -14.92
N ARG A 95 -29.15 -28.41 -14.69
CA ARG A 95 -28.03 -29.27 -15.10
C ARG A 95 -27.82 -29.24 -16.61
N LEU A 96 -26.55 -29.31 -17.02
CA LEU A 96 -26.17 -29.30 -18.42
C LEU A 96 -26.74 -30.53 -19.15
N ARG A 97 -27.21 -30.30 -20.38
CA ARG A 97 -27.71 -31.35 -21.29
C ARG A 97 -26.85 -31.38 -22.54
N ILE A 98 -26.50 -32.59 -22.95
CA ILE A 98 -25.81 -32.88 -24.21
C ILE A 98 -26.89 -33.10 -25.27
N SER A 99 -26.83 -32.30 -26.34
CA SER A 99 -27.66 -32.50 -27.53
C SER A 99 -27.15 -33.70 -28.33
N ALA A 100 -28.08 -34.48 -28.90
CA ALA A 100 -27.77 -35.56 -29.84
C ALA A 100 -26.97 -35.10 -31.07
N GLU A 101 -26.97 -33.79 -31.39
CA GLU A 101 -26.20 -33.23 -32.51
C GLU A 101 -24.70 -33.11 -32.20
N ILE A 102 -24.33 -33.00 -30.91
CA ILE A 102 -22.94 -32.80 -30.47
C ILE A 102 -22.21 -34.14 -30.37
N CYS A 103 -22.91 -35.16 -29.88
CA CYS A 103 -22.42 -36.53 -29.81
C CYS A 103 -23.09 -37.33 -30.92
N GLY A 104 -22.62 -37.14 -32.17
CA GLY A 104 -23.16 -37.86 -33.33
C GLY A 104 -23.32 -39.35 -33.03
N GLU A 105 -24.52 -39.87 -33.34
CA GLU A 105 -24.97 -41.27 -33.30
C GLU A 105 -24.11 -42.23 -32.44
N LEU A 106 -23.88 -41.89 -31.17
CA LEU A 106 -23.32 -42.82 -30.21
C LEU A 106 -24.45 -43.76 -29.81
N ALA A 107 -24.51 -44.87 -30.54
CA ALA A 107 -25.37 -46.01 -30.27
C ALA A 107 -25.29 -46.37 -28.77
N VAL A 108 -26.46 -46.34 -28.15
CA VAL A 108 -26.95 -47.23 -27.09
C VAL A 108 -25.86 -47.94 -26.27
N GLU A 109 -25.60 -47.46 -25.06
CA GLU A 109 -25.79 -48.26 -23.85
C GLU A 109 -26.31 -47.34 -22.75
N ALA A 110 -27.60 -47.51 -22.44
CA ALA A 110 -28.14 -47.04 -21.19
C ALA A 110 -27.48 -47.87 -20.09
N GLU A 111 -26.55 -47.26 -19.36
CA GLU A 111 -26.04 -47.82 -18.12
C GLU A 111 -27.18 -47.75 -17.10
N ALA A 112 -28.05 -48.74 -17.20
CA ALA A 112 -29.20 -48.97 -16.37
C ALA A 112 -28.71 -49.57 -15.05
N ASP A 113 -28.16 -48.74 -14.18
CA ASP A 113 -27.85 -49.19 -12.82
C ASP A 113 -28.13 -48.15 -11.73
N ARG A 114 -29.15 -47.29 -11.92
CA ARG A 114 -29.81 -46.59 -10.80
C ARG A 114 -31.31 -46.41 -11.07
N ALA A 115 -32.11 -47.10 -10.27
CA ALA A 115 -33.55 -46.95 -10.20
C ALA A 115 -33.95 -45.54 -9.71
N GLY A 116 -34.97 -44.98 -10.37
CA GLY A 116 -35.87 -43.96 -9.79
C GLY A 116 -35.48 -42.50 -10.01
N GLY A 117 -36.11 -41.85 -11.00
CA GLY A 117 -36.21 -40.38 -11.03
C GLY A 117 -36.41 -39.77 -12.42
N SER A 118 -37.66 -39.63 -12.86
CA SER A 118 -38.17 -38.58 -13.78
C SER A 118 -37.21 -38.01 -14.85
N ASN A 119 -36.56 -38.85 -15.66
CA ASN A 119 -35.72 -38.40 -16.78
C ASN A 119 -36.40 -38.52 -18.16
N GLY A 120 -37.71 -38.82 -18.20
CA GLY A 120 -38.42 -39.22 -19.42
C GLY A 120 -39.01 -38.11 -20.29
N GLY A 121 -38.46 -36.89 -20.29
CA GLY A 121 -39.09 -35.75 -20.98
C GLY A 121 -38.70 -35.56 -22.46
N ASP A 122 -37.46 -35.84 -22.84
CA ASP A 122 -36.98 -35.57 -24.21
C ASP A 122 -35.94 -36.65 -24.64
N PRO A 123 -36.28 -37.52 -25.60
CA PRO A 123 -35.39 -38.59 -26.05
C PRO A 123 -34.16 -38.09 -26.83
N ARG A 124 -34.08 -36.78 -27.16
CA ARG A 124 -32.99 -36.21 -27.95
C ARG A 124 -31.85 -35.60 -27.12
N THR A 125 -31.96 -35.60 -25.79
CA THR A 125 -30.94 -35.00 -24.93
C THR A 125 -30.57 -35.89 -23.74
N ARG A 126 -29.29 -35.93 -23.38
CA ARG A 126 -28.78 -36.66 -22.21
C ARG A 126 -28.25 -35.67 -21.18
N LEU A 127 -28.58 -35.88 -19.90
CA LEU A 127 -27.96 -35.09 -18.82
C LEU A 127 -26.48 -35.42 -18.69
N VAL A 128 -25.66 -34.38 -18.49
CA VAL A 128 -24.23 -34.53 -18.18
C VAL A 128 -24.08 -35.29 -16.85
N PRO A 129 -23.13 -36.25 -16.73
CA PRO A 129 -22.83 -36.91 -15.46
C PRO A 129 -22.61 -35.90 -14.34
N GLU A 130 -23.13 -36.19 -13.16
CA GLU A 130 -23.17 -35.22 -12.05
C GLU A 130 -21.78 -34.68 -11.68
N ARG A 131 -20.76 -35.53 -11.69
CA ARG A 131 -19.38 -35.12 -11.43
C ARG A 131 -18.85 -34.09 -12.44
N VAL A 132 -19.18 -34.29 -13.72
CA VAL A 132 -18.75 -33.40 -14.80
C VAL A 132 -19.51 -32.07 -14.71
N ASP A 133 -20.81 -32.10 -14.39
CA ASP A 133 -21.61 -30.89 -14.14
C ASP A 133 -21.05 -30.08 -12.95
N GLN A 134 -20.64 -30.75 -11.87
CA GLN A 134 -19.98 -30.11 -10.73
C GLN A 134 -18.63 -29.48 -11.10
N ASP A 135 -17.80 -30.15 -11.91
CA ASP A 135 -16.52 -29.61 -12.37
C ASP A 135 -16.71 -28.38 -13.27
N PHE A 136 -17.72 -28.40 -14.16
CA PHE A 136 -18.07 -27.23 -14.97
C PHE A 136 -18.56 -26.05 -14.13
N ARG A 137 -19.43 -26.30 -13.14
CA ARG A 137 -19.87 -25.25 -12.19
C ARG A 137 -18.71 -24.67 -11.39
N ALA A 138 -17.77 -25.51 -10.97
CA ALA A 138 -16.58 -25.06 -10.26
C ALA A 138 -15.66 -24.22 -11.16
N LEU A 139 -15.54 -24.57 -12.44
CA LEU A 139 -14.79 -23.78 -13.42
C LEU A 139 -15.48 -22.43 -13.70
N GLU A 140 -16.80 -22.44 -13.90
CA GLU A 140 -17.60 -21.22 -14.09
C GLU A 140 -17.40 -20.25 -12.91
N LEU A 141 -17.48 -20.75 -11.67
CA LEU A 141 -17.23 -19.94 -10.48
C LEU A 141 -15.81 -19.36 -10.42
N LYS A 142 -14.79 -20.12 -10.84
CA LYS A 142 -13.40 -19.62 -10.91
C LYS A 142 -13.25 -18.51 -11.95
N ILE A 143 -13.91 -18.65 -13.10
CA ILE A 143 -13.90 -17.64 -14.15
C ILE A 143 -14.64 -16.38 -13.67
N GLU A 144 -15.82 -16.55 -13.06
CA GLU A 144 -16.58 -15.44 -12.46
C GLU A 144 -15.80 -14.74 -11.35
N HIS A 145 -14.94 -15.43 -10.61
CA HIS A 145 -14.02 -14.78 -9.67
C HIS A 145 -13.12 -13.74 -10.33
N VAL A 146 -12.55 -14.04 -11.50
CA VAL A 146 -11.69 -13.10 -12.22
C VAL A 146 -12.53 -11.94 -12.77
N PHE A 147 -13.65 -12.23 -13.42
CA PHE A 147 -14.50 -11.19 -14.01
C PHE A 147 -15.16 -10.28 -12.97
N ALA A 148 -15.57 -10.81 -11.81
CA ALA A 148 -16.06 -10.00 -10.70
C ALA A 148 -14.99 -9.01 -10.22
N GLY A 149 -13.72 -9.44 -10.14
CA GLY A 149 -12.60 -8.55 -9.85
C GLY A 149 -12.48 -7.42 -10.88
N CYS A 150 -12.55 -7.75 -12.18
CA CYS A 150 -12.51 -6.76 -13.25
C CYS A 150 -13.69 -5.78 -13.22
N ARG A 151 -14.93 -6.25 -13.00
CA ARG A 151 -16.13 -5.41 -12.92
C ARG A 151 -16.06 -4.44 -11.75
N VAL A 152 -15.62 -4.91 -10.58
CA VAL A 152 -15.44 -4.06 -9.39
C VAL A 152 -14.34 -3.02 -9.64
N ALA A 153 -13.22 -3.42 -10.26
CA ALA A 153 -12.16 -2.49 -10.62
C ALA A 153 -12.63 -1.43 -11.64
N GLN A 154 -13.37 -1.83 -12.69
CA GLN A 154 -13.94 -0.91 -13.66
C GLN A 154 -14.94 0.06 -13.03
N GLY A 155 -15.83 -0.45 -12.17
CA GLY A 155 -16.79 0.39 -11.44
C GLY A 155 -16.09 1.41 -10.54
N HIS A 156 -15.02 1.00 -9.86
CA HIS A 156 -14.21 1.91 -9.06
C HIS A 156 -13.49 2.97 -9.90
N LEU A 157 -12.93 2.61 -11.06
CA LEU A 157 -12.32 3.58 -11.98
C LEU A 157 -13.34 4.59 -12.52
N GLN A 158 -14.55 4.15 -12.86
CA GLN A 158 -15.64 5.04 -13.32
C GLN A 158 -16.09 6.01 -12.23
N GLN A 159 -16.28 5.53 -10.99
CA GLN A 159 -16.69 6.37 -9.85
C GLN A 159 -15.66 7.46 -9.54
N ASN A 160 -14.38 7.21 -9.81
CA ASN A 160 -13.31 8.18 -9.60
C ASN A 160 -12.97 9.00 -10.84
N GLY A 161 -13.75 8.90 -11.93
CA GLY A 161 -13.50 9.66 -13.16
C GLY A 161 -12.19 9.30 -13.88
N MET A 162 -11.65 8.11 -13.62
CA MET A 162 -10.41 7.60 -14.22
C MET A 162 -10.65 6.70 -15.43
N ALA A 163 -11.92 6.44 -15.78
CA ALA A 163 -12.30 5.76 -17.01
C ALA A 163 -12.63 6.80 -18.10
N PRO A 164 -12.27 6.55 -19.38
CA PRO A 164 -12.66 7.41 -20.51
C PRO A 164 -14.17 7.47 -20.72
#